data_AF-A0A7K6SH65-F1
#
_entry.id   AF-A0A7K6SH65-F1
#
_cell.length_a   1.000
_cell.length_b   1.000
_cell.length_c   1.000
_cell.angle_alpha   90.00
_cell.angle_beta   90.00
_cell.angle_gamma   90.00
#
_symmetry.space_group_name_H-M   'P 1'
#
loop_
_entity.id
_entity.type
_entity.pdbx_description
1 polymer ?
#
loop_
_entity_poly.entity_id
_entity_poly.type
_entity_poly.pdbx_seq_one_letter_code
_entity_poly.pdbx_strand_id
1 'polypeptide(L)' 'LSATDPDEGLNKEFSYSIISSVPAGNRDLFTIDPRSGEIRLTGALDFEEVRLHELQIEARDKG' A
#
# COMPACT_ATOMS: atom_id res chain seq x y z
N LEU A 1 -16.40 -1.92 30.91
CA LEU A 1 -16.82 -1.40 29.60
C LEU A 1 -15.66 -1.60 28.64
N SER A 2 -15.78 -2.50 27.69
CA SER A 2 -14.85 -2.59 26.54
C SER A 2 -15.69 -2.38 25.30
N ALA A 3 -15.42 -1.31 24.56
CA ALA A 3 -15.95 -1.17 23.21
C ALA A 3 -15.19 -2.17 22.32
N THR A 4 -15.88 -3.16 21.79
CA THR A 4 -15.39 -4.03 20.72
C THR A 4 -16.11 -3.51 19.48
N ASP A 5 -15.43 -2.74 18.64
CA ASP A 5 -16.00 -2.27 17.38
C ASP A 5 -16.12 -3.47 16.42
N PRO A 6 -17.35 -3.86 16.02
CA PRO A 6 -17.58 -5.01 15.15
C PRO A 6 -17.57 -4.62 13.67
N ASP A 7 -16.59 -3.81 13.25
CA ASP A 7 -16.43 -3.42 11.84
C ASP A 7 -15.30 -4.20 11.13
N GLU A 8 -14.81 -5.29 11.72
CA GLU A 8 -13.91 -6.24 11.00
C GLU A 8 -14.60 -6.94 9.82
N GLY A 9 -15.93 -6.86 9.70
CA GLY A 9 -16.71 -7.69 8.78
C GLY A 9 -17.20 -7.02 7.50
N LEU A 10 -17.09 -5.70 7.35
CA LEU A 10 -17.65 -4.99 6.20
C LEU A 10 -16.69 -3.98 5.57
N ASN A 11 -15.40 -4.34 5.50
CA ASN A 11 -14.51 -3.65 4.57
C ASN A 11 -15.02 -3.97 3.18
N LYS A 12 -15.69 -2.99 2.55
CA LYS A 12 -15.94 -2.94 1.10
C LYS A 12 -14.73 -3.59 0.41
N GLU A 13 -15.00 -4.54 -0.46
CA GLU A 13 -14.01 -5.49 -0.98
C GLU A 13 -13.09 -4.79 -2.00
N PHE A 14 -12.43 -3.71 -1.58
CA PHE A 14 -11.48 -2.98 -2.36
C PHE A 14 -10.20 -3.81 -2.47
N SER A 15 -9.71 -3.96 -3.69
CA SER A 15 -8.36 -4.45 -3.94
C SER A 15 -7.41 -3.28 -4.18
N TYR A 16 -6.35 -3.19 -3.39
CA TYR A 16 -5.31 -2.17 -3.55
C TYR A 16 -4.12 -2.69 -4.38
N SER A 17 -3.57 -1.85 -5.24
CA SER A 17 -2.36 -2.19 -6.02
C SER A 17 -1.50 -0.95 -6.31
N ILE A 18 -0.18 -1.15 -6.41
CA ILE A 18 0.75 -0.10 -6.86
C ILE A 18 0.76 -0.11 -8.39
N ILE A 19 0.19 0.93 -9.01
CA ILE A 19 0.10 1.03 -10.47
C ILE A 19 1.31 1.74 -11.08
N SER A 20 1.99 2.61 -10.34
CA SER A 20 3.23 3.23 -10.79
C SER A 20 4.12 3.64 -9.60
N SER A 21 5.43 3.76 -9.86
CA SER A 21 6.41 4.24 -8.89
C SER A 21 7.49 5.06 -9.60
N VAL A 22 7.91 6.16 -8.99
CA VAL A 22 9.03 6.99 -9.46
C VAL A 22 10.08 7.08 -8.34
N PRO A 23 11.37 6.81 -8.62
CA PRO A 23 11.96 6.46 -9.91
C PRO A 23 11.59 5.05 -10.41
N ALA A 24 11.68 4.85 -11.74
CA ALA A 24 11.39 3.58 -12.39
C ALA A 24 12.45 2.54 -12.00
N GLY A 25 12.07 1.57 -11.15
CA GLY A 25 12.97 0.60 -10.53
C GLY A 25 12.59 0.27 -9.08
N ASN A 26 11.78 1.12 -8.46
CA ASN A 26 11.38 0.98 -7.06
C ASN A 26 10.15 0.09 -6.82
N ARG A 27 9.58 -0.50 -7.87
CA ARG A 27 8.45 -1.44 -7.71
C ARG A 27 8.80 -2.61 -6.79
N ASP A 28 10.05 -3.03 -6.77
CA ASP A 28 10.50 -4.15 -5.94
C ASP A 28 10.87 -3.75 -4.51
N LEU A 29 10.87 -2.45 -4.19
CA LEU A 29 11.17 -1.89 -2.85
C LEU A 29 9.92 -1.67 -1.99
N PHE A 30 8.74 -1.62 -2.62
CA PHE A 30 7.48 -1.37 -1.95
C PHE A 30 6.48 -2.47 -2.29
N THR A 31 5.81 -2.97 -1.26
CA THR A 31 4.68 -3.90 -1.39
C THR A 31 3.45 -3.29 -0.76
N ILE A 32 2.28 -3.65 -1.26
CA ILE A 32 0.99 -3.25 -0.70
C ILE A 32 0.16 -4.49 -0.40
N ASP A 33 -0.41 -4.59 0.80
CA ASP A 33 -1.41 -5.62 1.10
C ASP A 33 -2.70 -5.28 0.33
N PRO A 34 -3.17 -6.16 -0.57
CA PRO A 34 -4.30 -5.86 -1.43
C PRO A 34 -5.64 -5.76 -0.68
N ARG A 35 -5.73 -6.20 0.58
CA ARG A 35 -6.95 -6.18 1.40
C ARG A 35 -6.97 -4.99 2.37
N SER A 36 -5.84 -4.68 2.99
CA SER A 36 -5.77 -3.58 3.97
C SER A 36 -5.23 -2.28 3.40
N GLY A 37 -4.56 -2.32 2.24
CA GLY A 37 -3.85 -1.18 1.67
C GLY A 37 -2.55 -0.82 2.41
N GLU A 38 -2.11 -1.67 3.34
CA GLU A 38 -0.88 -1.44 4.11
C GLU A 38 0.35 -1.51 3.19
N ILE A 39 1.19 -0.46 3.22
CA ILE A 39 2.42 -0.39 2.42
C ILE A 39 3.62 -0.78 3.29
N ARG A 40 4.45 -1.71 2.77
CA ARG A 40 5.67 -2.17 3.43
C ARG A 40 6.88 -2.04 2.52
N LEU A 41 8.02 -1.79 3.14
CA LEU A 41 9.32 -1.87 2.49
C LEU A 41 9.80 -3.32 2.42
N THR A 42 10.33 -3.71 1.27
CA THR A 42 11.01 -4.99 1.04
C THR A 42 12.53 -4.86 1.02
N GLY A 43 13.06 -3.63 1.02
CA GLY A 43 14.48 -3.31 1.04
C GLY A 43 14.77 -2.02 1.78
N ALA A 44 16.05 -1.66 1.88
CA ALA A 44 16.49 -0.41 2.47
C ALA A 44 16.27 0.77 1.51
N LEU A 45 15.95 1.93 2.06
CA LEU A 45 15.95 3.19 1.33
C LEU A 45 17.21 3.98 1.72
N ASP A 46 17.96 4.43 0.73
CA ASP A 46 19.09 5.33 0.93
C ASP A 46 18.74 6.73 0.39
N PHE A 47 18.80 7.72 1.29
CA PHE A 47 18.49 9.11 0.97
C PHE A 47 19.52 9.73 0.01
N GLU A 48 20.76 9.27 0.06
CA GLU A 48 21.84 9.77 -0.79
C GLU A 48 21.66 9.30 -2.24
N GLU A 49 21.05 8.12 -2.42
CA GLU A 49 20.70 7.57 -3.74
C GLU A 49 19.39 8.15 -4.28
N VAL A 50 18.31 8.07 -3.50
CA VAL A 50 16.98 8.54 -3.90
C VAL A 50 16.31 9.30 -2.77
N ARG A 51 16.11 10.60 -2.99
CA ARG A 51 15.55 11.51 -1.99
C ARG A 51 14.03 11.50 -1.90
N LEU A 52 13.35 11.07 -2.96
CA LEU A 52 11.90 11.08 -3.07
C LEU A 52 11.42 9.83 -3.81
N HIS A 53 10.47 9.14 -3.20
CA HIS A 53 9.73 8.05 -3.81
C HIS A 53 8.27 8.46 -3.97
N GLU A 54 7.78 8.45 -5.20
CA GLU A 54 6.37 8.67 -5.48
C GLU A 54 5.73 7.33 -5.83
N LEU A 55 4.62 7.01 -5.16
CA LEU A 55 3.84 5.79 -5.40
C LEU A 55 2.42 6.17 -5.81
N GLN A 56 1.96 5.61 -6.92
CA GLN A 56 0.57 5.73 -7.32
C GLN A 56 -0.16 4.44 -6.99
N ILE A 57 -1.17 4.55 -6.12
CA ILE A 57 -1.98 3.44 -5.64
C ILE A 57 -3.34 3.49 -6.31
N GLU A 58 -3.81 2.35 -6.80
CA GLU A 58 -5.20 2.15 -7.24
C GLU A 58 -5.95 1.35 -6.19
N ALA A 59 -7.14 1.82 -5.83
CA ALA A 59 -8.13 1.08 -5.05
C ALA A 59 -9.29 0.73 -5.98
N ARG A 60 -9.53 -0.57 -6.19
CA ARG A 60 -10.59 -1.07 -7.08
C ARG A 60 -11.68 -1.72 -6.26
N ASP A 61 -12.90 -1.19 -6.34
CA ASP A 61 -14.08 -1.83 -5.78
C ASP A 61 -14.43 -3.10 -6.57
N LYS A 62 -14.91 -4.14 -5.89
CA LYS A 62 -15.43 -5.37 -6.52
C LYS A 62 -16.96 -5.37 -6.67
N GLY A 63 -17.62 -4.27 -6.31
CA GLY A 63 -19.06 -4.06 -6.47
C GLY A 63 -19.55 -3.99 -7.91
#